data_AF-A0A376TN72-F1
#
_entry.id   AF-A0A376TN72-F1
#
_cell.length_a   1.000
_cell.length_b   1.000
_cell.length_c   1.000
_cell.angle_alpha   90.00
_cell.angle_beta   90.00
_cell.angle_gamma   90.00
#
_symmetry.space_group_name_H-M   'P 1'
#
loop_
_entity.id
_entity.type
_entity.pdbx_description
1 polymer ?
#
loop_
_entity_poly.entity_id
_entity_poly.type
_entity_poly.pdbx_seq_one_letter_code
_entity_poly.pdbx_strand_id
1 'polypeptide(L)' 'MHDGDKHPLPRVETLSRDAWRVTLDVAVEEYYQNEPVKKALVRYPLQVVRDAIDAEKNPWGLAIDCTDAAPQRLVAEEKP' A
#
# COMPACT_ATOMS: atom_id res chain seq x y z
N MET A 1 8.46 -13.32 27.00
CA MET A 1 7.13 -12.96 26.49
C MET A 1 7.14 -11.45 26.30
N HIS A 2 7.55 -10.99 25.12
CA HIS A 2 7.48 -9.57 24.75
C HIS A 2 6.37 -9.48 23.71
N ASP A 3 5.29 -8.79 24.08
CA ASP A 3 4.17 -8.41 23.21
C ASP A 3 4.68 -7.28 22.30
N GLY A 4 5.60 -7.62 21.39
CA GLY A 4 6.06 -6.73 20.33
C GLY A 4 5.15 -6.94 19.12
N ASP A 5 4.77 -5.86 18.45
CA ASP A 5 4.01 -5.86 17.18
C ASP A 5 2.47 -5.98 17.26
N LYS A 6 1.83 -5.26 18.17
CA LYS A 6 0.37 -5.00 18.11
C LYS A 6 -0.03 -3.61 17.57
N HIS A 7 0.92 -2.81 17.10
CA HIS A 7 0.59 -1.52 16.51
C HIS A 7 0.52 -1.66 15.00
N PRO A 8 -0.67 -1.50 14.37
CA PRO A 8 -0.74 -1.43 12.93
C PRO A 8 0.15 -0.27 12.48
N LEU A 9 1.07 -0.54 11.55
CA LEU A 9 1.88 0.50 10.93
C LEU A 9 0.96 1.64 10.47
N PRO A 10 1.36 2.91 10.65
CA PRO A 10 0.55 4.02 10.22
C PRO A 10 0.25 3.90 8.72
N ARG A 11 -1.02 4.08 8.34
CA ARG A 11 -1.41 4.02 6.91
C ARG A 11 -0.69 5.07 6.07
N VAL A 12 -0.30 6.18 6.68
CA VAL A 12 0.52 7.23 6.07
C VAL A 12 1.58 7.65 7.06
N GLU A 13 2.84 7.63 6.63
CA GLU A 13 4.00 8.13 7.35
C GLU A 13 4.58 9.33 6.60
N THR A 14 4.75 10.46 7.28
CA THR A 14 5.34 11.67 6.70
C THR A 14 6.86 11.52 6.70
N LEU A 15 7.47 11.47 5.52
CA LEU A 15 8.93 11.43 5.37
C LEU A 15 9.50 12.86 5.29
N SER A 16 8.77 13.77 4.64
CA SER A 16 9.11 15.19 4.55
C SER A 16 7.87 16.05 4.28
N ARG A 17 8.06 17.35 4.05
CA ARG A 17 6.99 18.26 3.60
C ARG A 17 6.33 17.81 2.28
N ASP A 18 7.10 17.13 1.43
CA ASP A 18 6.73 16.85 0.05
C ASP A 18 6.77 15.35 -0.29
N ALA A 19 6.97 14.48 0.71
CA ALA A 19 7.03 13.04 0.53
C ALA A 19 6.42 12.28 1.71
N TRP A 20 5.69 11.21 1.39
CA TRP A 20 5.01 10.35 2.33
C TRP A 20 5.17 8.89 1.92
N ARG A 21 5.28 8.01 2.91
CA ARG A 21 5.11 6.57 2.71
C ARG A 21 3.66 6.22 3.00
N VAL A 22 2.99 5.61 2.03
CA VAL A 22 1.58 5.17 2.15
C VAL A 22 1.55 3.65 2.14
N THR A 23 0.93 3.08 3.17
CA THR A 23 0.70 1.63 3.27
C THR A 23 -0.65 1.28 2.64
N LEU A 24 -0.63 0.59 1.50
CA LEU A 24 -1.82 0.16 0.77
C LEU A 24 -1.95 -1.37 0.78
N ASP A 25 -2.98 -1.89 1.45
CA ASP A 25 -3.32 -3.32 1.41
C ASP A 25 -4.33 -3.59 0.29
N VAL A 26 -3.97 -4.47 -0.65
CA VAL A 26 -4.76 -4.82 -1.84
C VAL A 26 -5.10 -6.31 -1.80
N ALA A 27 -6.39 -6.63 -1.86
CA ALA A 27 -6.86 -7.99 -2.15
C ALA A 27 -6.99 -8.18 -3.66
N VAL A 28 -6.32 -9.20 -4.19
CA VAL A 28 -6.32 -9.56 -5.60
C VAL A 28 -6.92 -10.93 -5.77
N GLU A 29 -7.97 -11.02 -6.59
CA GLU A 29 -8.56 -12.28 -7.05
C GLU A 29 -8.47 -12.33 -8.58
N GLU A 30 -7.77 -13.31 -9.13
CA GLU A 30 -7.63 -13.52 -10.57
C GLU A 30 -8.46 -14.74 -10.99
N TYR A 31 -9.09 -14.65 -12.17
CA TYR A 31 -9.97 -15.68 -12.71
C TYR A 31 -9.57 -16.06 -14.13
N TYR A 32 -9.68 -17.35 -14.45
CA TYR A 32 -9.59 -17.87 -15.81
C TYR A 32 -10.82 -18.74 -16.09
N GLN A 33 -11.58 -18.44 -17.15
CA GLN A 33 -12.82 -19.16 -17.48
C GLN A 33 -13.78 -19.26 -16.29
N ASN A 34 -13.96 -18.16 -15.56
CA ASN A 34 -14.75 -18.06 -14.32
C ASN A 34 -14.25 -18.91 -13.14
N GLU A 35 -13.12 -19.61 -13.26
CA GLU A 35 -12.49 -20.31 -12.16
C GLU A 35 -11.44 -19.42 -11.47
N PRO A 36 -11.43 -19.32 -10.13
CA PRO A 36 -10.44 -18.54 -9.42
C PRO A 36 -9.07 -19.21 -9.51
N VAL A 37 -8.08 -18.51 -10.07
CA VAL A 37 -6.72 -19.03 -10.24
C VAL A 37 -5.73 -18.50 -9.22
N LYS A 38 -6.00 -17.33 -8.62
CA LYS A 38 -5.12 -16.73 -7.62
C LYS A 38 -5.90 -15.86 -6.66
N LYS A 39 -5.59 -16.01 -5.37
CA LYS A 39 -6.03 -15.12 -4.30
C LYS A 39 -4.83 -14.67 -3.48
N ALA A 40 -4.66 -13.37 -3.34
CA ALA A 40 -3.56 -12.79 -2.57
C ALA A 40 -4.02 -11.51 -1.87
N LEU A 41 -3.62 -11.36 -0.62
CA LEU A 41 -3.61 -10.08 0.06
C LEU A 41 -2.16 -9.57 0.03
N VAL A 42 -1.94 -8.37 -0.50
CA VAL A 42 -0.59 -7.82 -0.68
C VAL A 42 -0.55 -6.40 -0.14
N ARG A 43 0.44 -6.12 0.71
CA ARG A 43 0.77 -4.79 1.21
C ARG A 43 1.78 -4.13 0.30
N TYR A 44 1.41 -2.98 -0.24
CA TYR A 44 2.26 -2.10 -1.05
C TYR A 44 2.67 -0.89 -0.21
N PRO A 45 3.95 -0.78 0.18
CA PRO A 45 4.50 0.49 0.67
C PRO A 45 4.79 1.38 -0.54
N LEU A 46 3.95 2.39 -0.75
CA LEU A 46 4.06 3.34 -1.84
C LEU A 46 4.78 4.61 -1.38
N GLN A 47 5.66 5.15 -2.22
CA GLN A 47 6.13 6.52 -2.03
C GLN A 47 5.16 7.45 -2.76
N VAL A 48 4.60 8.40 -2.02
CA VAL A 48 3.76 9.45 -2.57
C VAL A 48 4.50 10.77 -2.44
N VAL A 49 4.57 11.53 -3.53
CA VAL A 49 5.30 12.79 -3.58
C VAL A 49 4.36 13.93 -3.98
N ARG A 50 4.71 15.16 -3.61
CA ARG A 50 4.08 16.35 -4.17
C ARG A 50 4.45 16.45 -5.66
N ASP A 51 3.45 16.52 -6.51
CA ASP A 51 3.57 16.77 -7.95
C ASP A 51 2.57 17.85 -8.38
N ALA A 52 2.90 19.10 -8.08
CA ALA A 52 2.04 20.26 -8.27
C ALA A 52 2.08 20.79 -9.72
N ILE A 53 1.67 19.94 -10.67
CA ILE A 53 1.39 20.35 -12.05
C ILE A 53 0.05 21.10 -12.13
N ASP A 54 -0.38 21.44 -13.35
CA ASP A 54 -1.69 22.04 -13.62
C ASP A 54 -2.83 21.34 -12.84
N ALA A 55 -3.57 22.10 -12.05
CA ALA A 55 -4.61 21.58 -11.15
C ALA A 55 -5.79 20.95 -11.89
N GLU A 56 -6.06 21.35 -13.15
CA GLU A 56 -7.08 20.69 -13.97
C GLU A 56 -6.64 19.27 -14.39
N LYS A 57 -5.32 19.04 -14.47
CA LYS A 57 -4.73 17.74 -14.82
C LYS A 57 -4.42 16.88 -13.60
N ASN A 58 -4.00 17.51 -12.50
CA ASN A 58 -3.76 16.86 -11.21
C ASN A 58 -4.39 17.69 -10.07
N PRO A 59 -5.67 17.49 -9.78
CA PRO A 59 -6.38 18.24 -8.73
C PRO A 59 -5.80 18.02 -7.32
N TRP A 60 -5.05 16.92 -7.13
CA TRP A 60 -4.47 16.57 -5.83
C TRP A 60 -3.05 17.10 -5.66
N GLY A 61 -2.36 17.43 -6.76
CA GLY A 61 -0.95 17.83 -6.73
C GLY A 61 -0.04 16.74 -6.13
N LEU A 62 -0.38 15.46 -6.34
CA LEU A 62 0.32 14.29 -5.81
C LEU A 62 0.63 13.28 -6.93
N ALA A 63 1.69 12.51 -6.77
CA ALA A 63 2.03 11.38 -7.63
C ALA A 63 2.51 10.17 -6.81
N ILE A 64 2.38 8.97 -7.38
CA ILE A 64 3.01 7.75 -6.86
C ILE A 64 4.39 7.62 -7.51
N ASP A 65 5.42 7.67 -6.69
CA ASP A 65 6.82 7.57 -7.09
C ASP A 65 7.36 6.18 -6.75
N CYS A 66 6.87 5.17 -7.47
CA CYS A 66 7.22 3.76 -7.24
C CYS A 66 6.87 3.23 -5.83
N THR A 67 7.39 2.05 -5.52
CA THR A 67 7.26 1.41 -4.21
C THR A 67 8.46 1.77 -3.34
N ASP A 68 8.19 2.20 -2.11
CA ASP A 68 9.22 2.54 -1.12
C ASP A 68 9.96 1.28 -0.61
N ALA A 69 9.30 0.12 -0.63
CA ALA A 69 9.92 -1.19 -0.40
C ALA A 69 9.22 -2.28 -1.23
N ALA A 70 9.76 -3.49 -1.25
CA ALA A 70 9.14 -4.61 -1.97
C ALA A 70 7.72 -4.89 -1.44
N PRO A 71 6.73 -5.13 -2.31
CA PRO A 71 5.40 -5.56 -1.90
C PRO A 71 5.46 -6.83 -1.06
N GLN A 72 4.68 -6.86 0.01
CA GLN A 72 4.68 -7.96 0.97
C GLN A 72 3.37 -8.73 0.86
N ARG A 73 3.43 -10.03 0.58
CA ARG A 73 2.24 -10.89 0.67
C ARG A 73 1.84 -11.01 2.14
N LEU A 74 0.63 -10.57 2.46
CA LEU A 74 0.05 -10.78 3.76
C LEU A 74 -0.57 -12.18 3.79
N VAL A 75 -0.23 -12.93 4.84
CA VAL A 75 -0.96 -14.13 5.22
C VAL A 75 -1.92 -13.75 6.33
N ALA A 76 -3.17 -14.19 6.24
CA ALA A 76 -4.07 -14.06 7.38
C ALA A 76 -3.50 -14.88 8.54
N GLU A 77 -3.39 -14.27 9.72
CA GLU A 77 -3.24 -15.08 10.94
C GLU A 77 -4.53 -15.87 11.10
N GLU A 78 -4.46 -17.20 10.95
CA GLU A 78 -5.56 -18.05 11.39
C GLU A 78 -5.63 -17.90 12.92
N LYS A 79 -6.63 -17.16 13.37
CA LYS A 79 -6.96 -17.08 14.79
C LYS A 79 -7.26 -18.52 15.28
N PRO A 80 -6.56 -19.02 16.30
CA PRO A 80 -6.84 -20.35 16.87
C PRO A 80 -8.22 -20.41 17.54
#